data_AF-A0A7Y8I4N7-F1
#
_entry.id   AF-A0A7Y8I4N7-F1
#
_cell.length_a   1.000
_cell.length_b   1.000
_cell.length_c   1.000
_cell.angle_alpha   90.00
_cell.angle_beta   90.00
_cell.angle_gamma   90.00
#
_symmetry.space_group_name_H-M   'P 1'
#
loop_
_entity.id
_entity.type
_entity.pdbx_description
1 polymer ?
#
loop_
_entity_poly.entity_id
_entity_poly.type
_entity_poly.pdbx_seq_one_letter_code
_entity_poly.pdbx_strand_id
1 'polypeptide(L)' 'MGRELYDHERGDVASANLAELPEQAGVVRELSEMLDKGKGWRRLQG' A
#
# COMPACT_ATOMS: atom_id res chain seq x y z
N MET A 1 -4.43 -0.74 -13.85
CA MET A 1 -3.62 0.14 -12.98
C MET A 1 -2.99 -0.73 -11.91
N GLY A 2 -1.66 -0.71 -11.77
CA GLY A 2 -0.92 -1.58 -10.86
C GLY A 2 -1.01 -1.15 -9.39
N ARG A 3 -0.57 -2.01 -8.48
CA ARG A 3 -0.40 -1.64 -7.05
C ARG A 3 0.87 -0.80 -6.90
N GLU A 4 0.84 0.09 -5.92
CA GLU A 4 1.98 0.96 -5.59
C GLU A 4 2.37 0.79 -4.13
N LEU A 5 3.67 0.71 -3.86
CA LEU A 5 4.25 0.60 -2.53
C LEU A 5 5.49 1.50 -2.46
N TYR A 6 5.55 2.37 -1.47
CA TYR A 6 6.60 3.37 -1.31
C TYR A 6 7.10 3.34 0.14
N ASP A 7 8.42 3.35 0.33
CA ASP A 7 9.07 3.43 1.65
C ASP A 7 9.49 4.87 1.92
N HIS A 8 8.91 5.47 2.96
CA HIS A 8 9.15 6.87 3.36
C HIS A 8 10.23 7.02 4.43
N GLU A 9 10.69 5.94 5.06
CA GLU A 9 11.71 6.00 6.12
C GLU A 9 13.13 6.05 5.55
N ARG A 10 13.33 5.62 4.30
CA ARG A 10 14.65 5.43 3.68
C ARG A 10 15.10 6.55 2.72
N GLY A 11 14.45 7.71 2.72
CA GLY A 11 14.98 8.91 2.04
C GLY A 11 13.93 9.93 1.61
N ASP A 12 14.38 11.16 1.37
CA ASP A 12 13.55 12.36 1.06
C ASP A 12 12.65 12.22 -0.19
N VAL A 13 12.83 11.18 -1.00
CA VAL A 13 11.95 10.87 -2.13
C VAL A 13 11.75 9.36 -2.21
N ALA A 14 10.56 8.87 -1.87
CA ALA A 14 10.13 7.51 -2.17
C ALA A 14 9.92 7.37 -3.69
N SER A 15 11.02 7.31 -4.45
CA SER A 15 11.00 7.46 -5.91
C SER A 15 10.76 6.16 -6.67
N ALA A 16 10.94 5.00 -6.01
CA ALA A 16 10.76 3.69 -6.64
C ALA A 16 9.53 3.00 -6.07
N ASN A 17 8.61 2.60 -6.96
CA ASN A 17 7.52 1.71 -6.60
C ASN A 17 8.10 0.31 -6.30
N LEU A 18 7.94 -0.14 -5.07
CA LEU A 18 8.44 -1.41 -4.57
C LEU A 18 7.43 -2.56 -4.76
N ALA A 19 6.23 -2.29 -5.27
CA ALA A 19 5.14 -3.27 -5.29
C ALA A 19 5.40 -4.49 -6.18
N GLU A 20 6.33 -4.38 -7.14
CA GLU A 20 6.69 -5.47 -8.06
C GLU A 20 7.88 -6.31 -7.55
N LEU A 21 8.53 -5.89 -6.45
CA LEU A 21 9.63 -6.63 -5.87
C LEU A 21 9.11 -7.91 -5.16
N PRO A 22 9.63 -9.11 -5.50
CA PRO A 22 9.19 -10.37 -4.87
C PRO A 22 9.28 -10.37 -3.34
N GLU A 23 10.31 -9.74 -2.78
CA GLU A 23 10.52 -9.59 -1.34
C GLU A 23 9.44 -8.75 -0.64
N GLN A 24 8.71 -7.91 -1.38
CA GLN A 24 7.63 -7.08 -0.85
C GLN A 24 6.24 -7.71 -1.00
N ALA A 25 6.12 -8.89 -1.63
CA ALA A 25 4.83 -9.53 -1.89
C ALA A 25 3.99 -9.74 -0.62
N GLY A 26 4.65 -10.07 0.50
CA GLY A 26 3.99 -10.21 1.81
C GLY A 26 3.41 -8.89 2.31
N VAL A 27 4.20 -7.81 2.27
CA VAL A 27 3.81 -6.46 2.69
C VAL A 27 2.67 -5.91 1.81
N VAL A 28 2.78 -6.08 0.49
CA VAL A 28 1.72 -5.69 -0.45
C VAL A 28 0.40 -6.38 -0.13
N ARG A 29 0.44 -7.68 0.18
CA ARG A 29 -0.76 -8.44 0.56
C ARG A 29 -1.37 -7.91 1.85
N GLU A 30 -0.57 -7.76 2.90
CA GLU A 30 -1.04 -7.28 4.21
C GLU A 30 -1.68 -5.89 4.12
N LEU A 31 -0.99 -4.93 3.48
CA LEU A 31 -1.51 -3.58 3.30
C LEU A 31 -2.76 -3.56 2.41
N SER A 32 -2.80 -4.39 1.37
CA SER A 32 -4.00 -4.52 0.54
C SER A 32 -5.19 -5.04 1.33
N GLU A 33 -4.98 -6.04 2.20
CA GLU A 33 -6.04 -6.54 3.10
C GLU A 33 -6.51 -5.47 4.08
N MET A 34 -5.61 -4.64 4.62
CA MET A 34 -5.97 -3.53 5.49
C MET A 34 -6.81 -2.48 4.76
N LEU A 35 -6.44 -2.14 3.51
CA LEU A 35 -7.22 -1.23 2.67
C LEU A 35 -8.59 -1.81 2.31
N ASP A 36 -8.65 -3.10 2.01
CA ASP A 36 -9.91 -3.80 1.70
C ASP A 36 -10.82 -3.89 2.93
N LYS A 37 -10.27 -4.14 4.13
CA LYS A 37 -10.98 -4.03 5.42
C LYS A 37 -11.43 -2.58 5.68
N GLY A 38 -10.62 -1.60 5.27
CA GLY A 38 -10.91 -0.16 5.32
C GLY A 38 -12.02 0.32 4.38
N LYS A 39 -12.48 -0.49 3.41
CA LYS A 39 -13.68 -0.19 2.61
C LYS A 39 -14.97 -0.09 3.47
N GLY A 40 -14.92 -0.51 4.74
CA GLY A 40 -15.96 -0.23 5.73
C GLY A 40 -15.98 1.21 6.29
N TRP A 41 -14.86 1.96 6.23
CA TRP A 41 -14.76 3.31 6.83
C TRP A 41 -15.41 4.39 5.97
N ARG A 42 -15.68 4.10 4.69
CA ARG A 42 -16.33 5.01 3.75
C ARG A 42 -17.87 5.01 3.84
N ARG A 43 -18.44 4.50 4.94
CA ARG A 43 -19.86 4.69 5.31
C ARG A 43 -20.08 5.73 6.42
N LEU A 44 -19.14 6.65 6.63
CA LEU A 44 -19.49 7.95 7.20
C LEU A 44 -20.08 8.82 6.08
N GLN A 45 -21.31 8.47 5.66
CA GLN A 45 -22.18 9.35 4.91
C GLN A 45 -22.62 10.49 5.84
N GLY A 46 -22.67 11.70 5.28
CA GLY A 46 -23.37 12.82 5.89
C GLY A 46 -24.89 12.65 5.90
#